data_AF-A0A5B7G0N4-F1
#
_entry.id   AF-A0A5B7G0N4-F1
#
_cell.length_a   1.000
_cell.length_b   1.000
_cell.length_c   1.000
_cell.angle_alpha   90.00
_cell.angle_beta   90.00
_cell.angle_gamma   90.00
#
_symmetry.space_group_name_H-M   'P 1'
#
loop_
_entity.id
_entity.type
_entity.pdbx_description
1 polymer ?
#
loop_
_entity_poly.entity_id
_entity_poly.type
_entity_poly.pdbx_seq_one_letter_code
_entity_poly.pdbx_strand_id
1 'polypeptide(L)'
;MQPNTHVHAHTGPTNCRLRAHLGLVVPKGVFLKVAEETVTWEEGKIFIFDDSWEHEVWHEGDSLRLVLIVDVWHPELTEHERKTLSPI
;
A
#
# COMPACT_ATOMS: atom_id res chain seq x y z
N MET A 1 -9.39 -7.07 -4.63
CA MET A 1 -8.66 -7.30 -5.89
C MET A 1 -8.96 -8.72 -6.33
N GLN A 2 -9.41 -8.91 -7.58
CA GLN A 2 -9.80 -10.21 -8.12
C GLN A 2 -8.58 -10.98 -8.68
N PRO A 3 -8.67 -12.30 -8.86
CA PRO A 3 -7.68 -13.12 -9.56
C PRO A 3 -7.20 -12.53 -10.89
N ASN A 4 -5.94 -12.79 -11.24
CA ASN A 4 -5.26 -12.37 -12.47
C ASN A 4 -5.17 -10.85 -12.66
N THR A 5 -5.22 -10.09 -11.57
CA THR A 5 -5.00 -8.63 -11.62
C THR A 5 -3.50 -8.34 -11.48
N HIS A 6 -2.98 -7.51 -12.38
CA HIS A 6 -1.66 -6.91 -12.28
C HIS A 6 -1.82 -5.39 -12.28
N VAL A 7 -1.38 -4.73 -11.21
CA VAL A 7 -1.27 -3.27 -11.18
C VAL A 7 0.18 -2.95 -11.49
N HIS A 8 0.42 -2.33 -12.65
CA HIS A 8 1.74 -1.94 -13.12
C HIS A 8 2.47 -1.04 -12.12
N ALA A 9 3.80 -1.03 -12.23
CA ALA A 9 4.67 -0.14 -11.46
C ALA A 9 4.20 1.32 -11.57
N HIS A 10 4.00 1.95 -10.41
CA HIS A 10 3.58 3.34 -10.30
C HIS A 10 4.03 3.94 -8.96
N THR A 11 3.87 5.24 -8.81
CA THR A 11 4.14 5.97 -7.58
C THR A 11 2.88 6.70 -7.11
N GLY A 12 2.77 6.87 -5.80
CA GLY A 12 1.83 7.79 -5.19
C GLY A 12 2.18 9.24 -5.54
N PRO A 13 1.21 10.16 -5.46
CA PRO A 13 1.40 11.55 -5.89
C PRO A 13 2.17 12.40 -4.88
N THR A 14 2.50 11.87 -3.70
CA THR A 14 3.11 12.64 -2.61
C THR A 14 3.90 11.74 -1.66
N ASN A 15 4.99 12.26 -1.12
CA ASN A 15 5.74 11.69 0.00
C ASN A 15 5.22 12.15 1.37
N CYS A 16 4.13 12.93 1.41
CA CYS A 16 3.55 13.45 2.64
C CYS A 16 2.73 12.40 3.41
N ARG A 17 2.56 11.19 2.87
CA ARG A 17 1.82 10.11 3.52
C ARG A 17 2.63 8.82 3.57
N LEU A 18 2.31 8.00 4.57
CA LEU A 18 2.63 6.58 4.57
C LEU A 18 1.32 5.80 4.41
N ARG A 19 1.38 4.65 3.75
CA ARG A 19 0.24 3.78 3.48
C ARG A 19 0.33 2.51 4.32
N ALA A 20 -0.65 2.31 5.19
CA ALA A 20 -0.80 1.08 5.96
C ALA A 20 -1.79 0.14 5.26
N HIS A 21 -1.40 -1.13 5.13
CA HIS A 21 -2.25 -2.19 4.60
C HIS A 21 -2.53 -3.23 5.69
N LEU A 22 -3.80 -3.40 6.05
CA LEU A 22 -4.28 -4.50 6.89
C LEU A 22 -4.84 -5.63 6.01
N GLY A 23 -4.29 -6.83 6.09
CA GLY A 23 -4.83 -8.00 5.41
C GLY A 23 -6.18 -8.43 6.02
N LEU A 24 -7.23 -8.49 5.20
CA LEU A 24 -8.57 -8.95 5.63
C LEU A 24 -8.90 -10.35 5.09
N VAL A 25 -8.66 -10.55 3.79
CA VAL A 25 -8.75 -11.85 3.11
C VAL A 25 -7.54 -11.96 2.20
N VAL A 26 -6.67 -12.94 2.43
CA VAL A 26 -5.38 -13.03 1.73
C VAL A 26 -5.16 -14.43 1.15
N PRO A 27 -5.47 -14.65 -0.13
CA PRO A 27 -5.14 -15.91 -0.79
C PRO A 27 -3.62 -16.04 -1.02
N LYS A 28 -3.15 -17.24 -1.36
CA LYS A 28 -1.77 -17.44 -1.80
C LYS A 28 -1.54 -16.81 -3.18
N GLY A 29 -0.28 -16.49 -3.50
CA GLY A 29 0.09 -15.94 -4.80
C GLY A 29 -0.27 -14.47 -4.99
N VAL A 30 -0.31 -13.69 -3.90
CA VAL A 30 -0.49 -12.23 -3.94
C VAL A 30 0.71 -11.55 -3.31
N PHE A 31 1.30 -10.59 -4.00
CA PHE A 31 2.48 -9.88 -3.52
C PHE A 31 2.50 -8.43 -4.01
N LEU A 32 3.17 -7.59 -3.22
CA LEU A 32 3.48 -6.20 -3.50
C LEU A 32 4.99 -6.07 -3.54
N LYS A 33 5.51 -5.47 -4.60
CA LYS A 33 6.90 -5.01 -4.63
C LYS A 33 6.91 -3.51 -4.35
N VAL A 34 7.76 -3.07 -3.43
CA VAL A 34 8.00 -1.66 -3.11
C VAL A 34 9.50 -1.43 -3.19
N ALA A 35 9.93 -0.58 -4.12
CA ALA A 35 11.35 -0.44 -4.47
C ALA A 35 12.02 -1.81 -4.73
N GLU A 36 12.96 -2.23 -3.89
CA GLU A 36 13.70 -3.49 -4.03
C GLU A 36 13.12 -4.64 -3.18
N GLU A 37 12.15 -4.34 -2.31
CA GLU A 37 11.57 -5.31 -1.38
C GLU A 37 10.25 -5.88 -1.90
N THR A 38 10.04 -7.18 -1.70
CA THR A 38 8.77 -7.85 -2.01
C THR A 38 8.13 -8.34 -0.72
N VAL A 39 6.87 -7.99 -0.51
CA VAL A 39 6.10 -8.32 0.68
C VAL A 39 4.80 -9.00 0.30
N THR A 40 4.33 -9.89 1.17
CA THR A 40 2.99 -10.48 1.08
C THR A 40 2.14 -9.99 2.24
N TRP A 41 0.84 -9.93 2.03
CA TRP A 41 -0.09 -9.65 3.12
C TRP A 41 -0.23 -10.88 4.03
N GLU A 42 -0.64 -10.64 5.27
CA GLU A 42 -1.10 -11.66 6.20
C GLU A 42 -2.41 -11.19 6.84
N GLU A 43 -3.38 -12.10 6.98
CA GLU A 43 -4.66 -11.75 7.60
C GLU A 43 -4.48 -11.30 9.05
N GLY A 44 -5.14 -10.19 9.40
CA GLY A 44 -5.04 -9.58 10.73
C GLY A 44 -3.73 -8.83 11.00
N LYS A 45 -2.78 -8.80 10.07
CA LYS A 45 -1.52 -8.06 10.23
C LYS A 45 -1.49 -6.79 9.37
N ILE A 46 -0.81 -5.79 9.91
CA ILE A 46 -0.52 -4.52 9.25
C ILE A 46 0.94 -4.53 8.83
N PHE A 47 1.20 -4.09 7.60
CA PHE A 47 2.49 -3.50 7.25
C PHE A 47 2.28 -2.09 6.71
N ILE A 48 3.33 -1.27 6.80
CA ILE A 48 3.34 0.13 6.38
C ILE A 48 4.46 0.29 5.38
N PHE A 49 4.18 1.00 4.29
CA PHE A 49 5.17 1.38 3.30
C PHE A 49 4.90 2.81 2.83
N ASP A 50 5.93 3.44 2.28
CA ASP A 50 5.81 4.73 1.62
C ASP A 50 5.41 4.49 0.16
N ASP A 51 4.17 4.84 -0.21
CA ASP A 51 3.66 4.63 -1.56
C ASP A 51 4.22 5.64 -2.57
N SER A 52 5.01 6.64 -2.14
CA SER A 52 5.74 7.53 -3.06
C SER A 52 6.91 6.84 -3.77
N TRP A 53 7.40 5.72 -3.22
CA TRP A 53 8.32 4.82 -3.91
C TRP A 53 7.58 4.04 -4.99
N GLU A 54 8.30 3.66 -6.05
CA GLU A 54 7.73 2.81 -7.09
C GLU A 54 7.26 1.49 -6.49
N HIS A 55 6.01 1.14 -6.77
CA HIS A 55 5.41 -0.08 -6.28
C HIS A 55 4.49 -0.73 -7.31
N GLU A 56 4.38 -2.05 -7.22
CA GLU A 56 3.72 -2.90 -8.21
C GLU A 56 3.03 -4.08 -7.51
N VAL A 57 1.84 -4.47 -7.98
CA VAL A 57 1.02 -5.49 -7.31
C VAL A 57 0.64 -6.60 -8.27
N TRP A 58 0.84 -7.83 -7.82
CA TRP A 58 0.40 -9.02 -8.55
C TRP A 58 -0.62 -9.81 -7.74
N HIS A 59 -1.62 -10.31 -8.45
CA HIS A 59 -2.60 -11.25 -7.93
C HIS A 59 -2.68 -12.49 -8.82
N GLU A 60 -1.82 -13.46 -8.54
CA GLU A 60 -1.75 -14.76 -9.23
C GLU A 60 -2.56 -15.85 -8.51
N GLY A 61 -3.21 -15.51 -7.39
CA GLY A 61 -4.15 -16.39 -6.67
C GLY A 61 -5.48 -16.59 -7.38
N ASP A 62 -6.29 -17.52 -6.85
CA ASP A 62 -7.54 -18.03 -7.45
C ASP A 62 -8.83 -17.47 -6.82
N SER A 63 -8.72 -16.67 -5.76
CA SER A 63 -9.83 -16.12 -4.99
C SER A 63 -9.60 -14.64 -4.65
N LEU A 64 -10.61 -13.96 -4.12
CA LEU A 64 -10.55 -12.52 -3.82
C LEU A 64 -9.48 -12.19 -2.76
N ARG A 65 -8.61 -11.21 -3.04
CA ARG A 65 -7.82 -10.51 -2.01
C ARG A 65 -8.53 -9.26 -1.51
N LEU A 66 -8.74 -9.15 -0.20
CA LEU A 66 -9.30 -7.98 0.46
C LEU A 66 -8.31 -7.39 1.48
N VAL A 67 -8.08 -6.08 1.40
CA VAL A 67 -7.16 -5.32 2.24
C VAL A 67 -7.86 -4.03 2.66
N LEU A 68 -7.71 -3.62 3.91
CA LEU A 68 -8.06 -2.26 4.34
C LEU A 68 -6.82 -1.36 4.20
N ILE A 69 -6.99 -0.27 3.46
CA ILE A 69 -5.95 0.74 3.24
C ILE A 69 -6.21 1.92 4.16
N VAL A 70 -5.19 2.32 4.92
CA VAL A 70 -5.23 3.50 5.80
C VAL A 70 -4.03 4.38 5.49
N ASP A 71 -4.28 5.57 4.94
CA ASP A 71 -3.24 6.56 4.71
C ASP A 71 -3.07 7.41 5.98
N VAL A 72 -1.82 7.61 6.39
CA VAL A 72 -1.45 8.43 7.55
C VAL A 72 -0.40 9.46 7.14
N TRP A 73 -0.39 10.62 7.79
CA TRP A 73 0.65 11.63 7.57
C TRP A 73 2.05 11.05 7.81
N HIS A 74 3.01 11.42 6.98
CA HIS A 74 4.42 11.13 7.24
C HIS A 74 4.77 11.66 8.65
N PRO A 75 5.42 10.85 9.51
CA PRO A 75 5.57 11.18 10.93
C PRO A 75 6.38 12.46 11.17
N GLU A 76 7.27 12.81 10.25
CA GLU A 76 8.09 14.02 10.33
C GLU A 76 7.38 15.31 9.92
N LEU A 77 6.17 15.23 9.34
CA LEU A 77 5.37 16.43 9.10
C LEU A 77 4.92 17.03 10.43
N THR A 78 5.25 18.29 10.63
CA THR A 78 4.81 19.09 11.77
C THR A 78 3.31 19.29 11.75
N GLU A 79 2.73 19.65 12.90
CA GLU A 79 1.30 20.01 12.95
C GLU A 79 0.94 21.19 12.04
N HIS A 80 1.85 22.15 11.87
CA HIS A 80 1.62 23.29 11.01
C HIS A 80 1.51 22.84 9.55
N GLU A 81 2.47 22.06 9.06
CA GLU A 81 2.45 21.52 7.69
C GLU A 81 1.20 20.69 7.42
N ARG A 82 0.80 19.79 8.34
CA ARG A 82 -0.43 18.99 8.20
C ARG A 82 -1.70 19.83 8.07
N LYS A 83 -1.71 21.04 8.65
CA LYS A 83 -2.86 21.96 8.61
C LYS A 83 -2.84 22.89 7.39
N THR A 84 -1.69 23.07 6.74
CA THR A 84 -1.51 24.07 5.66
C THR A 84 -1.23 23.46 4.29
N LEU A 85 -0.80 22.21 4.20
CA LEU A 85 -0.61 21.51 2.92
C LEU A 85 -1.96 21.39 2.18
N SER A 86 -1.95 21.67 0.87
CA SER A 86 -3.12 21.51 0.02
C SER A 86 -3.49 20.03 -0.13
N PRO A 87 -4.79 19.69 -0.19
CA PRO A 87 -5.23 18.35 -0.58
C PRO A 87 -4.72 17.97 -1.97
N ILE A 88 -4.47 16.67 -2.16
CA ILE A 88 -4.05 16.05 -3.42
C ILE A 88 -5.09 14.99 -3.80
#